data_AF-A0A3L6T586-F1
#
_entry.id   AF-A0A3L6T586-F1
#
_cell.length_a   1.000
_cell.length_b   1.000
_cell.length_c   1.000
_cell.angle_alpha   90.00
_cell.angle_beta   90.00
_cell.angle_gamma   90.00
#
_symmetry.space_group_name_H-M   'P 1'
#
loop_
_entity.id
_entity.type
_entity.pdbx_description
1 polymer ?
#
loop_
_entity_poly.entity_id
_entity_poly.type
_entity_poly.pdbx_seq_one_letter_code
_entity_poly.pdbx_strand_id
1 'polypeptide(L)'
;MEDLYSIHPGISRAGGGGAAAAASEASGVAGGAGSPPPPPPQPPPPPADLTELVKAQIAGHPRYPSLLSAYIECRKVGAPPEVATLLEEIGRERCAAAAAGGEVGLDPELDEFMEAYCGVLERYKEELSRPLDEAASFLSSVRTQLSTLCGAAASLSGEFGAVNTD
;
A
#
# COMPACT_ATOMS: atom_id res chain seq x y z
N MET A 1 -3.06 -13.45 -15.72
CA MET A 1 -2.46 -12.29 -15.00
C MET A 1 -3.08 -12.17 -13.61
N GLU A 2 -3.28 -13.30 -12.93
CA GLU A 2 -4.12 -13.38 -11.71
C GLU A 2 -3.34 -13.97 -10.52
N ASP A 3 -2.11 -14.42 -10.73
CA ASP A 3 -1.28 -15.07 -9.71
C ASP A 3 -0.57 -14.09 -8.75
N LEU A 4 -0.71 -12.77 -8.97
CA LEU A 4 0.02 -11.75 -8.19
C LEU A 4 -0.68 -11.31 -6.90
N TYR A 5 -1.91 -11.76 -6.65
CA TYR A 5 -2.73 -11.38 -5.48
C TYR A 5 -2.93 -12.50 -4.45
N SER A 6 -2.19 -13.61 -4.55
CA SER A 6 -2.26 -14.68 -3.56
C SER A 6 -1.54 -14.30 -2.27
N ILE A 7 -2.29 -13.70 -1.33
CA ILE A 7 -1.89 -13.52 0.06
C ILE A 7 -1.78 -14.92 0.69
N HIS A 8 -0.56 -15.36 1.02
CA HIS A 8 -0.32 -16.63 1.71
C HIS A 8 -1.09 -16.69 3.05
N PRO A 9 -1.97 -17.68 3.28
CA PRO A 9 -2.62 -17.85 4.57
C PRO A 9 -1.65 -18.57 5.50
N GLY A 10 -0.82 -17.80 6.22
CA GLY A 10 0.24 -18.30 7.09
C GLY A 10 0.29 -17.62 8.45
N ILE A 11 -0.85 -17.20 9.01
CA ILE A 11 -0.93 -16.68 10.39
C ILE A 11 -1.54 -17.78 11.27
N SER A 12 -0.70 -18.69 11.77
CA SER A 12 -1.13 -19.64 12.80
C SER A 12 -1.35 -18.91 14.12
N ARG A 13 -2.61 -18.58 14.38
CA ARG A 13 -3.12 -18.12 15.67
C ARG A 13 -3.20 -19.31 16.63
N ALA A 14 -2.12 -19.61 17.34
CA ALA A 14 -2.13 -20.55 18.46
C ALA A 14 -2.28 -19.76 19.77
N GLY A 15 -3.48 -19.84 20.35
CA GLY A 15 -3.76 -19.34 21.68
C GLY A 15 -3.52 -20.40 22.75
N GLY A 16 -3.28 -19.93 23.98
CA GLY A 16 -3.72 -20.61 25.19
C GLY A 16 -2.63 -21.12 26.13
N GLY A 17 -2.63 -20.59 27.36
CA GLY A 17 -2.46 -21.41 28.55
C GLY A 17 -1.22 -21.17 29.43
N GLY A 18 -1.38 -20.29 30.43
CA GLY A 18 -1.35 -20.70 31.85
C GLY A 18 -0.07 -21.32 32.46
N ALA A 19 0.54 -20.51 33.34
CA ALA A 19 0.87 -20.81 34.75
C ALA A 19 1.96 -21.85 35.14
N ALA A 20 2.65 -21.44 36.21
CA ALA A 20 3.21 -22.22 37.33
C ALA A 20 4.71 -22.59 37.32
N ALA A 21 5.44 -21.80 38.13
CA ALA A 21 6.14 -22.22 39.35
C ALA A 21 7.28 -23.28 39.31
N ALA A 22 8.41 -22.80 39.83
CA ALA A 22 9.20 -23.35 40.93
C ALA A 22 10.34 -24.36 40.68
N ALA A 23 11.41 -24.05 41.45
CA ALA A 23 12.41 -24.90 42.09
C ALA A 23 13.63 -25.40 41.29
N SER A 24 14.77 -24.83 41.70
CA SER A 24 16.12 -25.41 41.74
C SER A 24 16.14 -26.79 42.42
N GLU A 25 17.08 -27.67 42.07
CA GLU A 25 18.20 -28.19 42.89
C GLU A 25 18.80 -29.46 42.23
N ALA A 26 20.03 -29.80 42.64
CA ALA A 26 21.05 -30.59 41.94
C ALA A 26 20.98 -32.14 42.02
N SER A 27 21.79 -32.81 41.19
CA SER A 27 22.80 -33.84 41.60
C SER A 27 22.78 -35.18 40.84
N GLY A 28 23.99 -35.61 40.42
CA GLY A 28 24.39 -36.99 40.06
C GLY A 28 24.05 -37.43 38.63
N VAL A 29 24.85 -38.20 37.88
CA VAL A 29 26.05 -39.00 38.13
C VAL A 29 26.73 -39.29 36.78
N ALA A 30 28.05 -39.51 36.80
CA ALA A 30 28.87 -39.82 35.62
C ALA A 30 28.42 -41.10 34.88
N GLY A 31 28.33 -41.03 33.56
CA GLY A 31 28.19 -42.15 32.63
C GLY A 31 28.73 -41.73 31.27
N GLY A 32 29.73 -42.43 30.77
CA GLY A 32 30.53 -42.02 29.62
C GLY A 32 29.89 -42.23 28.24
N ALA A 33 30.62 -41.69 27.27
CA ALA A 33 30.64 -41.98 25.83
C ALA A 33 29.42 -41.56 25.00
N GLY A 34 29.62 -40.44 24.30
CA GLY A 34 28.88 -40.10 23.08
C GLY A 34 28.81 -38.59 22.91
N SER A 35 29.78 -37.98 22.24
CA SER A 35 29.54 -36.66 21.65
C SER A 35 28.28 -36.78 20.78
N PRO A 36 27.28 -35.89 20.93
CA PRO A 36 26.16 -35.88 20.00
C PRO A 36 26.72 -35.72 18.58
N PRO A 37 26.20 -36.45 17.58
CA PRO A 37 26.65 -36.30 16.21
C PRO A 37 26.50 -34.83 15.80
N PRO A 38 27.44 -34.27 15.01
CA PRO A 38 27.29 -32.92 14.50
C PRO A 38 25.95 -32.84 13.75
N PRO A 39 25.21 -31.72 13.87
CA PRO A 39 24.02 -31.52 13.05
C PRO A 39 24.40 -31.74 11.58
N PRO A 40 23.53 -32.36 10.77
CA PRO A 40 23.79 -32.47 9.34
C PRO A 40 24.12 -31.07 8.80
N PRO A 41 25.03 -30.95 7.82
CA PRO A 41 25.36 -29.66 7.23
C PRO A 41 24.03 -29.00 6.84
N GLN A 42 23.69 -27.91 7.54
CA GLN A 42 22.54 -27.14 7.16
C GLN A 42 22.80 -26.72 5.71
N PRO A 43 21.85 -26.97 4.79
CA PRO A 43 22.00 -26.47 3.45
C PRO A 43 22.32 -24.97 3.56
N PRO A 44 23.27 -24.45 2.75
CA PRO A 44 23.53 -23.01 2.75
C PRO A 44 22.19 -22.29 2.65
N PRO A 45 21.97 -21.21 3.41
CA PRO A 45 20.74 -20.44 3.29
C PRO A 45 20.51 -20.21 1.79
N PRO A 46 19.29 -20.46 1.29
CA PRO A 46 19.02 -20.32 -0.13
C PRO A 46 19.57 -18.96 -0.54
N PRO A 47 20.33 -18.87 -1.66
CA PRO A 47 20.85 -17.59 -2.10
C PRO A 47 19.66 -16.65 -2.11
N ALA A 48 19.73 -15.58 -1.31
CA ALA A 48 18.69 -14.57 -1.33
C ALA A 48 18.48 -14.26 -2.81
N ASP A 49 17.24 -14.45 -3.28
CA ASP A 49 16.88 -14.12 -4.64
C ASP A 49 17.38 -12.69 -4.85
N LEU A 50 18.14 -12.44 -5.92
CA LEU A 50 18.68 -11.11 -6.21
C LEU A 50 17.57 -10.05 -6.15
N THR A 51 16.35 -10.45 -6.50
CA THR A 51 15.11 -9.68 -6.34
C THR A 51 14.83 -9.26 -4.89
N GLU A 52 14.93 -10.17 -3.92
CA GLU A 52 14.71 -9.88 -2.50
C GLU A 52 15.83 -9.01 -1.92
N LEU A 53 17.07 -9.19 -2.39
CA LEU A 53 18.19 -8.32 -2.02
C LEU A 53 17.96 -6.88 -2.51
N VAL A 54 17.55 -6.70 -3.77
CA VAL A 54 17.23 -5.38 -4.34
C VAL A 54 16.05 -4.74 -3.61
N LYS A 55 14.99 -5.51 -3.30
CA LYS A 55 13.87 -5.00 -2.50
C LYS A 55 14.30 -4.54 -1.11
N ALA A 56 15.18 -5.30 -0.45
CA ALA A 56 15.72 -4.92 0.86
C ALA A 56 16.55 -3.63 0.78
N GLN A 57 17.36 -3.47 -0.28
CA GLN A 57 18.11 -2.24 -0.54
C GLN A 57 17.19 -1.03 -0.76
N ILE A 58 16.14 -1.19 -1.59
CA ILE A 58 15.14 -0.14 -1.82
C ILE A 58 14.40 0.21 -0.53
N ALA A 59 13.97 -0.80 0.25
CA ALA A 59 13.21 -0.59 1.48
C ALA A 59 14.04 0.04 2.62
N GLY A 60 15.35 -0.23 2.65
CA GLY A 60 16.29 0.38 3.59
C GLY A 60 16.81 1.76 3.15
N HIS A 61 16.37 2.28 2.00
CA HIS A 61 16.90 3.51 1.44
C HIS A 61 16.32 4.77 2.12
N PRO A 62 17.12 5.81 2.42
CA PRO A 62 16.63 7.04 3.05
C PRO A 62 15.54 7.77 2.23
N ARG A 63 15.53 7.60 0.91
CA ARG A 63 14.49 8.15 0.00
C ARG A 63 13.24 7.26 -0.12
N TYR A 64 13.21 6.07 0.48
CA TYR A 64 12.06 5.16 0.42
C TYR A 64 10.74 5.80 0.87
N PRO A 65 10.69 6.62 1.95
CA PRO A 65 9.45 7.30 2.34
C PRO A 65 8.90 8.22 1.26
N SER A 66 9.78 8.97 0.57
CA SER A 66 9.38 9.84 -0.54
C SER A 66 8.84 9.03 -1.71
N LEU A 67 9.51 7.93 -2.06
CA LEU A 67 9.06 7.04 -3.13
C LEU A 67 7.69 6.43 -2.83
N LEU A 68 7.51 5.92 -1.61
CA LEU A 68 6.25 5.32 -1.19
C LEU A 68 5.12 6.36 -1.18
N SER A 69 5.40 7.59 -0.75
CA SER A 69 4.45 8.70 -0.79
C SER A 69 4.00 9.00 -2.23
N ALA A 70 4.94 9.16 -3.17
CA ALA A 70 4.63 9.39 -4.57
C ALA A 70 3.78 8.25 -5.18
N TYR A 71 4.11 7.00 -4.84
CA TYR A 71 3.35 5.84 -5.27
C TYR A 71 1.90 5.84 -4.72
N ILE A 72 1.73 6.12 -3.43
CA ILE A 72 0.40 6.21 -2.80
C ILE A 72 -0.43 7.31 -3.44
N GLU A 73 0.16 8.49 -3.64
CA GLU A 73 -0.51 9.62 -4.27
C GLU A 73 -0.95 9.33 -5.70
N CYS A 74 -0.12 8.63 -6.47
CA CYS A 74 -0.51 8.13 -7.78
C CYS A 74 -1.68 7.12 -7.66
N ARG A 75 -1.64 6.21 -6.69
CA ARG A 75 -2.66 5.16 -6.53
C ARG A 75 -4.00 5.66 -6.01
N LYS A 76 -4.02 6.81 -5.36
CA LYS A 76 -5.22 7.51 -4.92
C LYS A 76 -6.01 8.16 -6.07
N VAL A 77 -5.40 8.37 -7.24
CA VAL A 77 -6.09 8.98 -8.39
C VAL A 77 -7.26 8.10 -8.82
N GLY A 78 -8.48 8.63 -8.73
CA GLY A 78 -9.72 7.93 -9.05
C GLY A 78 -10.14 6.84 -8.05
N ALA A 79 -9.42 6.68 -6.93
CA ALA A 79 -9.77 5.70 -5.90
C ALA A 79 -11.00 6.16 -5.09
N PRO A 80 -11.88 5.25 -4.66
CA PRO A 80 -12.91 5.55 -3.67
C PRO A 80 -12.30 6.08 -2.36
N PRO A 81 -13.03 6.91 -1.58
CA PRO A 81 -12.53 7.48 -0.34
C PRO A 81 -12.00 6.43 0.65
N GLU A 82 -12.67 5.27 0.76
CA GLU A 82 -12.30 4.19 1.67
C GLU A 82 -10.94 3.60 1.30
N VAL A 83 -10.67 3.46 0.00
CA VAL A 83 -9.39 2.95 -0.52
C VAL A 83 -8.28 3.99 -0.35
N ALA A 84 -8.59 5.27 -0.59
CA ALA A 84 -7.63 6.35 -0.39
C ALA A 84 -7.18 6.44 1.09
N THR A 85 -8.11 6.34 2.03
CA THR A 85 -7.80 6.30 3.47
C THR A 85 -6.96 5.08 3.81
N LEU A 86 -7.32 3.88 3.34
CA LEU A 86 -6.52 2.67 3.58
C LEU A 86 -5.08 2.82 3.08
N LEU A 87 -4.89 3.41 1.90
CA LEU A 87 -3.55 3.66 1.35
C LEU A 87 -2.73 4.62 2.23
N GLU A 88 -3.35 5.65 2.78
CA GLU A 88 -2.71 6.58 3.73
C GLU A 88 -2.30 5.90 5.04
N GLU A 89 -3.13 4.99 5.55
CA GLU A 89 -2.81 4.19 6.75
C GLU A 89 -1.59 3.30 6.51
N ILE A 90 -1.58 2.57 5.39
CA ILE A 90 -0.44 1.73 5.00
C ILE A 90 0.82 2.57 4.85
N GLY A 91 0.74 3.74 4.21
CA GLY A 91 1.88 4.65 4.04
C GLY A 91 2.46 5.09 5.37
N ARG A 92 1.61 5.48 6.32
CA ARG A 92 2.01 5.91 7.66
C ARG A 92 2.71 4.81 8.45
N GLU A 93 2.19 3.58 8.42
CA GLU A 93 2.81 2.42 9.08
C GLU A 93 4.21 2.11 8.52
N ARG A 94 4.36 2.18 7.19
CA ARG A 94 5.63 1.87 6.51
C ARG A 94 6.67 2.97 6.66
N CYS A 95 6.27 4.24 6.66
CA CYS A 95 7.17 5.36 6.94
C CYS A 95 7.67 5.35 8.40
N ALA A 96 6.82 4.97 9.35
CA ALA A 96 7.23 4.82 10.75
C ALA A 96 8.27 3.70 10.94
N ALA A 97 8.19 2.62 10.16
CA ALA A 97 9.18 1.53 10.18
C ALA A 97 10.53 1.92 9.53
N ALA A 98 10.50 2.77 8.50
CA ALA A 98 11.70 3.18 7.76
C ALA A 98 12.57 4.22 8.50
N ALA A 99 11.99 4.97 9.45
CA ALA A 99 12.71 5.99 10.23
C ALA A 99 13.83 5.44 11.14
N ALA A 100 13.97 4.11 11.24
CA ALA A 100 14.88 3.43 12.15
C ALA A 100 16.25 3.02 11.54
N GLY A 101 16.52 3.28 10.26
CA GLY A 101 17.82 2.90 9.69
C GLY A 101 18.09 3.41 8.29
N GLY A 102 19.28 3.97 8.09
CA GLY A 102 19.84 4.29 6.78
C GLY A 102 20.99 5.29 6.88
N GLU A 103 22.23 4.81 6.72
CA GLU A 103 23.35 5.67 6.34
C GLU A 103 23.13 6.10 4.88
N VAL A 104 23.17 7.41 4.64
CA VAL A 104 23.01 8.01 3.30
C VAL A 104 24.25 7.67 2.45
N GLY A 105 24.04 7.21 1.21
CA GLY A 105 25.04 7.35 0.14
C GLY A 105 26.04 6.21 -0.05
N LEU A 106 25.63 4.94 0.09
CA LEU A 106 26.47 3.80 -0.28
C LEU A 106 26.40 3.44 -1.78
N ASP A 107 25.35 3.88 -2.50
CA ASP A 107 25.13 3.52 -3.91
C ASP A 107 24.49 4.67 -4.72
N PRO A 108 25.28 5.41 -5.53
CA PRO A 108 24.77 6.53 -6.32
C PRO A 108 23.81 6.10 -7.44
N GLU A 109 23.89 4.87 -7.93
CA GLU A 109 22.97 4.35 -8.96
C GLU A 109 21.57 4.16 -8.37
N LEU A 110 21.50 3.64 -7.14
CA LEU A 110 20.25 3.51 -6.40
C LEU A 110 19.66 4.88 -6.04
N ASP A 111 20.48 5.86 -5.67
CA ASP A 111 20.03 7.24 -5.43
C ASP A 111 19.34 7.82 -6.67
N GLU A 112 19.97 7.72 -7.84
CA GLU A 112 19.41 8.19 -9.12
C GLU A 112 18.11 7.44 -9.47
N PHE A 113 18.08 6.12 -9.29
CA PHE A 113 16.87 5.32 -9.50
C PHE A 113 15.71 5.80 -8.62
N MET A 114 15.95 6.00 -7.32
CA MET A 114 14.93 6.41 -6.37
C MET A 114 14.34 7.78 -6.74
N GLU A 115 15.18 8.73 -7.17
CA GLU A 115 14.77 10.05 -7.64
C GLU A 115 13.99 9.98 -8.96
N ALA A 116 14.55 9.30 -9.96
CA ALA A 116 13.94 9.18 -11.28
C ALA A 116 12.57 8.52 -11.20
N TYR A 117 12.44 7.47 -10.39
CA TYR A 117 11.18 6.74 -10.25
C TYR A 117 10.10 7.56 -9.52
N CYS A 118 10.48 8.37 -8.52
CA CYS A 118 9.56 9.37 -7.94
C CYS A 118 9.02 10.32 -9.02
N GLY A 119 9.91 10.86 -9.86
CA GLY A 119 9.53 11.76 -10.94
C GLY A 119 8.61 11.11 -11.98
N VAL A 120 8.79 9.83 -12.28
CA VAL A 120 7.88 9.06 -13.15
C VAL A 120 6.49 8.93 -12.51
N LEU A 121 6.42 8.62 -11.21
CA LEU A 121 5.15 8.49 -10.49
C LEU A 121 4.38 9.81 -10.41
N GLU A 122 5.07 10.93 -10.23
CA GLU A 122 4.47 12.27 -10.23
C GLU A 122 3.86 12.62 -11.60
N ARG A 123 4.61 12.42 -12.69
CA ARG A 123 4.07 12.64 -14.05
C ARG A 123 2.89 11.72 -14.34
N TYR A 124 3.00 10.44 -13.94
CA TYR A 124 1.92 9.49 -14.16
C TYR A 124 0.65 9.87 -13.36
N LYS A 125 0.80 10.39 -12.13
CA LYS A 125 -0.32 10.97 -11.37
C LYS A 125 -1.00 12.11 -12.14
N GLU A 126 -0.23 13.05 -12.68
CA GLU A 126 -0.77 14.17 -13.47
C GLU A 126 -1.52 13.67 -14.72
N GLU A 127 -0.91 12.75 -15.46
CA GLU A 127 -1.50 12.15 -16.66
C GLU A 127 -2.79 11.38 -16.38
N LEU A 128 -2.88 10.68 -15.23
CA LEU A 128 -4.10 10.00 -14.80
C LEU A 128 -5.18 10.97 -14.29
N SER A 129 -4.79 12.05 -13.64
CA SER A 129 -5.74 13.00 -13.04
C SER A 129 -6.45 13.81 -14.12
N ARG A 130 -5.73 14.22 -15.16
CA ARG A 130 -6.26 15.01 -16.27
C ARG A 130 -7.55 14.45 -16.91
N PRO A 131 -7.60 13.19 -17.41
CA PRO A 131 -8.82 12.67 -18.03
C PRO A 131 -9.99 12.53 -17.04
N LEU A 132 -9.71 12.31 -15.75
CA LEU A 132 -10.75 12.25 -14.72
C LEU A 132 -11.36 13.62 -14.46
N ASP A 133 -10.52 14.65 -14.33
CA ASP A 133 -10.97 16.03 -14.13
C ASP A 133 -11.72 16.57 -15.35
N GLU A 134 -11.22 16.27 -16.56
CA GLU A 134 -11.88 16.62 -17.82
C GLU A 134 -13.27 15.97 -17.91
N ALA A 135 -13.39 14.68 -17.56
CA ALA A 135 -14.67 13.98 -17.55
C ALA A 135 -15.62 14.51 -16.47
N ALA A 136 -15.13 14.80 -15.26
CA ALA A 136 -15.93 15.36 -14.17
C ALA A 136 -16.49 16.74 -14.55
N SER A 137 -15.66 17.58 -15.18
CA SER A 137 -16.07 18.87 -15.72
C SER A 137 -17.11 18.74 -16.83
N PHE A 138 -16.88 17.83 -17.79
CA PHE A 138 -17.82 17.54 -18.87
C PHE A 138 -19.19 17.11 -18.32
N LEU A 139 -19.23 16.15 -17.41
CA LEU A 139 -20.47 15.67 -16.79
C LEU A 139 -21.18 16.76 -15.99
N SER A 140 -20.43 17.62 -15.30
CA SER A 140 -20.99 18.76 -14.57
C SER A 140 -21.64 19.78 -15.53
N SER A 141 -21.02 20.03 -16.69
CA SER A 141 -21.59 20.86 -17.74
C SER A 141 -22.89 20.27 -18.30
N VAL A 142 -22.88 18.98 -18.67
CA VAL A 142 -24.08 18.28 -19.16
C VAL A 142 -25.20 18.30 -18.12
N ARG A 143 -24.89 18.01 -16.85
CA ARG A 143 -25.85 18.08 -15.74
C ARG A 143 -26.50 19.45 -15.63
N THR A 144 -25.70 20.51 -15.77
CA THR A 144 -26.20 21.90 -15.71
C THR A 144 -27.14 22.19 -16.87
N GLN A 145 -26.78 21.81 -18.10
CA GLN A 145 -27.63 21.99 -19.29
C GLN A 145 -28.98 21.26 -19.14
N LEU A 146 -28.96 20.02 -18.66
CA LEU A 146 -30.18 19.24 -18.39
C LEU A 146 -31.05 19.90 -17.31
N SER A 147 -30.43 20.40 -16.23
CA SER A 147 -31.18 21.07 -15.15
C SER A 147 -31.90 22.33 -15.62
N THR A 148 -31.27 23.12 -16.50
CA THR A 148 -31.86 24.31 -17.11
C THR A 148 -33.04 23.95 -18.01
N LEU A 149 -32.90 22.91 -18.84
CA LEU A 149 -33.99 22.45 -19.72
C LEU A 149 -35.20 21.96 -18.91
N CYS A 150 -34.97 21.15 -17.88
CA CYS A 150 -36.04 20.66 -17.00
C CYS A 150 -36.71 21.80 -16.22
N GLY A 151 -35.94 22.78 -15.74
CA GLY A 151 -36.48 23.97 -15.08
C GLY A 151 -37.32 24.83 -16.02
N ALA A 152 -36.84 25.08 -17.24
CA ALA A 152 -37.58 25.83 -18.26
C ALA A 152 -38.86 25.12 -18.69
N ALA A 153 -38.83 23.79 -18.86
CA ALA A 153 -40.00 22.99 -19.18
C ALA A 153 -41.08 23.07 -18.09
N ALA A 154 -40.70 23.05 -16.81
CA ALA A 154 -41.64 23.21 -15.70
C ALA A 154 -42.31 24.59 -15.69
N SER A 155 -41.58 25.66 -16.00
CA SER A 155 -42.13 27.01 -16.14
C SER A 155 -43.12 27.13 -17.32
N LEU A 156 -42.80 26.52 -18.46
CA LEU A 156 -43.69 26.52 -19.63
C LEU A 156 -44.97 25.69 -19.42
N SER A 157 -44.88 24.64 -18.58
CA SER A 157 -46.02 23.78 -18.22
C SER A 157 -47.02 24.47 -17.29
N GLY A 158 -46.57 25.42 -16.46
CA GLY A 158 -47.42 26.19 -15.55
C GLY A 158 -48.28 27.26 -16.25
N GLU A 159 -47.85 27.74 -17.41
CA GLU A 159 -48.53 28.82 -18.14
C GLU A 159 -49.70 28.31 -19.00
N PHE A 160 -49.71 27.02 -19.39
CA PHE A 160 -50.75 26.43 -20.25
C PHE A 160 -52.00 25.93 -19.49
N GLY A 161 -52.01 26.04 -18.16
CA GLY A 161 -53.12 25.60 -17.30
C GLY A 161 -54.18 26.64 -16.95
N ALA A 162 -54.04 27.90 -17.40
CA ALA A 162 -54.88 29.02 -16.96
C ALA A 162 -55.74 29.65 -18.08
N VAL A 163 -56.16 28.88 -19.09
CA VAL A 163 -57.14 29.33 -20.08
C VAL A 163 -58.35 28.38 -20.08
N ASN A 164 -59.51 28.98 -19.80
CA ASN A 164 -60.89 28.49 -19.82
C ASN A 164 -61.45 27.90 -18.52
N THR A 165 -62.34 28.65 -17.87
CA THR A 165 -63.76 28.29 -17.84
C THR A 165 -64.60 29.58 -17.74
N ASP A 166 -65.61 29.62 -18.59
CA ASP A 166 -66.69 30.62 -18.78
C ASP A 166 -67.37 31.07 -17.47
#